data_AF-A0A242BHT5-F1
#
_entry.id   AF-A0A242BHT5-F1
#
_cell.length_a   1.000
_cell.length_b   1.000
_cell.length_c   1.000
_cell.angle_alpha   90.00
_cell.angle_beta   90.00
_cell.angle_gamma   90.00
#
_symmetry.space_group_name_H-M   'P 1'
#
loop_
_entity.id
_entity.type
_entity.pdbx_description
1 polymer ?
#
loop_
_entity_poly.entity_id
_entity_poly.type
_entity_poly.pdbx_seq_one_letter_code
_entity_poly.pdbx_strand_id
1 'polypeptide(L)'
;MVKNSERISESFVELVLRSYNENDLKKNKQSIIDLLKAIDGLNSPSPYDQLTTYIFENDKDNADELIALFDESQAIFENSLKEGESYPNIDSFFNSIRRHIKLAIIQQKHIVASSKEALKISEEAEKNINQTEEKIKKLEKDLNKAEETIKNMEKIKGSIYTEFIAILGIFSALIFGLFGGFDGLSKAIVSLSSKWSMGKVLTISSGIMLCLTLLIFALLQWVARITGRKLTSCDCYKEGKECTHSLFRRHRTLFSIIFSFIFVFILGEYIESYENIYGIYPWC
;
A
#
# COMPACT_ATOMS: atom_id res chain seq x y z
N MET A 1 -59.34 5.07 -40.92
CA MET A 1 -58.69 5.59 -42.14
C MET A 1 -57.17 5.66 -42.00
N VAL A 2 -56.61 6.31 -40.96
CA VAL A 2 -55.15 6.44 -40.76
C VAL A 2 -54.39 5.10 -40.77
N LYS A 3 -54.85 4.11 -40.00
CA LYS A 3 -54.21 2.78 -39.87
C LYS A 3 -54.17 1.94 -41.17
N ASN A 4 -55.02 2.28 -42.14
CA ASN A 4 -55.05 1.60 -43.44
C ASN A 4 -54.11 2.26 -44.46
N SER A 5 -53.89 3.57 -44.31
CA SER A 5 -52.97 4.36 -45.14
C SER A 5 -51.51 4.02 -44.84
N GLU A 6 -51.16 3.90 -43.56
CA GLU A 6 -49.80 3.54 -43.10
C GLU A 6 -49.40 2.11 -43.51
N ARG A 7 -50.32 1.14 -43.40
CA ARG A 7 -50.06 -0.24 -43.86
C ARG A 7 -49.73 -0.37 -45.33
N ILE A 8 -50.27 0.50 -46.18
CA ILE A 8 -50.04 0.46 -47.63
C ILE A 8 -48.62 0.94 -47.93
N SER A 9 -48.17 2.02 -47.27
CA SER A 9 -46.80 2.49 -47.43
C SER A 9 -45.79 1.52 -46.81
N GLU A 10 -46.10 0.88 -45.69
CA GLU A 10 -45.31 -0.23 -45.12
C GLU A 10 -45.19 -1.41 -46.08
N SER A 11 -46.31 -1.83 -46.70
CA SER A 11 -46.32 -2.95 -47.65
C SER A 11 -45.49 -2.65 -48.90
N PHE A 12 -45.53 -1.41 -49.39
CA PHE A 12 -44.68 -0.95 -50.48
C PHE A 12 -43.20 -1.00 -50.10
N VAL A 13 -42.85 -0.41 -48.96
CA VAL A 13 -41.46 -0.40 -48.48
C VAL A 13 -40.96 -1.82 -48.24
N GLU A 14 -41.75 -2.69 -47.63
CA GLU A 14 -41.39 -4.11 -47.44
C GLU A 14 -41.11 -4.82 -48.76
N LEU A 15 -41.94 -4.58 -49.78
CA LEU A 15 -41.76 -5.16 -51.11
C LEU A 15 -40.45 -4.68 -51.76
N VAL A 16 -40.15 -3.38 -51.66
CA VAL A 16 -38.90 -2.82 -52.18
C VAL A 16 -37.69 -3.35 -51.41
N LEU A 17 -37.75 -3.38 -50.08
CA LEU A 17 -36.65 -3.88 -49.24
C LEU A 17 -36.38 -5.38 -49.41
N ARG A 18 -37.40 -6.19 -49.73
CA ARG A 18 -37.24 -7.61 -50.09
C ARG A 18 -36.69 -7.82 -51.49
N SER A 19 -36.78 -6.82 -52.35
CA SER A 19 -36.21 -6.90 -53.69
C SER A 19 -34.71 -6.64 -53.57
N TYR A 20 -33.89 -7.63 -53.87
CA TYR A 20 -32.43 -7.49 -53.71
C TYR A 20 -31.78 -6.71 -54.87
N ASN A 21 -32.51 -6.53 -55.98
CA ASN A 21 -32.03 -5.89 -57.20
C ASN A 21 -33.20 -5.47 -58.12
N GLU A 22 -32.87 -4.70 -59.16
CA GLU A 22 -33.79 -4.26 -60.22
C GLU A 22 -34.67 -5.38 -60.82
N ASN A 23 -34.14 -6.58 -60.99
CA ASN A 23 -34.88 -7.66 -61.67
C ASN A 23 -36.02 -8.18 -60.79
N ASP A 24 -35.85 -8.16 -59.47
CA ASP A 24 -36.90 -8.54 -58.53
C ASP A 24 -37.98 -7.47 -58.43
N LEU A 25 -37.60 -6.18 -58.52
CA LEU A 25 -38.57 -5.09 -58.67
C LEU A 25 -39.40 -5.22 -59.95
N LYS A 26 -38.77 -5.57 -61.08
CA LYS A 26 -39.46 -5.75 -62.37
C LYS A 26 -40.47 -6.91 -62.34
N LYS A 27 -40.20 -8.00 -61.60
CA LYS A 27 -41.16 -9.11 -61.40
C LYS A 27 -42.42 -8.65 -60.64
N ASN A 28 -42.25 -7.73 -59.70
CA ASN A 28 -43.33 -7.21 -58.86
C ASN A 28 -43.91 -5.88 -59.40
N LYS A 29 -43.64 -5.54 -60.66
CA LYS A 29 -44.02 -4.25 -61.27
C LYS A 29 -45.48 -3.87 -61.05
N GLN A 30 -46.43 -4.79 -61.28
CA GLN A 30 -47.85 -4.48 -61.14
C GLN A 30 -48.22 -4.14 -59.69
N SER A 31 -47.70 -4.91 -58.73
CA SER A 31 -47.91 -4.66 -57.30
C SER A 31 -47.32 -3.33 -56.84
N ILE A 32 -46.12 -2.96 -57.35
CA ILE A 32 -45.50 -1.65 -57.10
C ILE A 32 -46.42 -0.52 -57.58
N ILE A 33 -46.94 -0.64 -58.81
CA ILE A 33 -47.82 0.38 -59.40
C ILE A 33 -49.11 0.52 -58.58
N ASP A 34 -49.77 -0.60 -58.26
CA ASP A 34 -51.04 -0.59 -57.53
C ASP A 34 -50.88 0.02 -56.13
N LEU A 35 -49.79 -0.31 -55.42
CA LEU A 35 -49.48 0.25 -54.10
C LEU A 35 -49.17 1.75 -54.18
N LEU A 36 -48.40 2.21 -55.16
CA LEU A 36 -48.10 3.64 -55.32
C LEU A 36 -49.34 4.45 -55.68
N LYS A 37 -50.23 3.95 -56.55
CA LYS A 37 -51.53 4.60 -56.81
C LYS A 37 -52.36 4.73 -55.53
N ALA A 38 -52.36 3.69 -54.68
CA ALA A 38 -53.05 3.71 -53.39
C ALA A 38 -52.41 4.70 -52.40
N ILE A 39 -51.08 4.79 -52.37
CA ILE A 39 -50.32 5.76 -51.54
C ILE A 39 -50.70 7.19 -51.93
N ASP A 40 -50.74 7.50 -53.23
CA ASP A 40 -51.11 8.83 -53.70
C ASP A 40 -52.56 9.19 -53.32
N GLY A 41 -53.50 8.28 -53.59
CA GLY A 41 -54.92 8.48 -53.31
C GLY A 41 -55.26 8.60 -51.82
N LEU A 42 -54.47 7.98 -50.95
CA LEU A 42 -54.64 8.04 -49.49
C LEU A 42 -53.72 9.08 -48.82
N ASN A 43 -52.85 9.73 -49.60
CA ASN A 43 -51.77 10.58 -49.12
C ASN A 43 -50.98 9.90 -47.98
N SER A 44 -50.56 8.66 -48.22
CA SER A 44 -49.91 7.83 -47.21
C SER A 44 -48.51 8.37 -46.86
N PRO A 45 -48.17 8.48 -45.57
CA PRO A 45 -46.84 8.93 -45.16
C PRO A 45 -45.78 7.85 -45.46
N SER A 46 -44.53 8.27 -45.62
CA SER A 46 -43.38 7.36 -45.66
C SER A 46 -43.26 6.61 -44.31
N PRO A 47 -43.06 5.28 -44.31
CA PRO A 47 -42.96 4.47 -43.10
C PRO A 47 -41.54 4.60 -42.51
N TYR A 48 -41.34 5.68 -41.74
CA TYR A 48 -40.03 6.04 -41.18
C TYR A 48 -39.47 4.98 -40.23
N ASP A 49 -40.33 4.41 -39.39
CA ASP A 49 -40.01 3.41 -38.39
C ASP A 49 -39.48 2.12 -39.03
N GLN A 50 -40.14 1.65 -40.09
CA GLN A 50 -39.71 0.45 -40.83
C GLN A 50 -38.36 0.68 -41.53
N LEU A 51 -38.19 1.82 -42.20
CA LEU A 51 -36.93 2.17 -42.87
C LEU A 51 -35.76 2.27 -41.86
N THR A 52 -36.00 2.94 -40.73
CA THR A 52 -34.99 3.09 -39.67
C THR A 52 -34.63 1.73 -39.07
N THR A 53 -35.64 0.89 -38.77
CA THR A 53 -35.42 -0.46 -38.23
C THR A 53 -34.57 -1.30 -39.17
N TYR A 54 -34.91 -1.31 -40.46
CA TYR A 54 -34.14 -2.05 -41.46
C TYR A 54 -32.68 -1.58 -41.55
N ILE A 55 -32.43 -0.27 -41.54
CA ILE A 55 -31.07 0.30 -41.57
C ILE A 55 -30.26 -0.14 -40.34
N PHE A 56 -30.88 -0.08 -39.16
CA PHE A 56 -30.21 -0.44 -37.91
C PHE A 56 -29.91 -1.94 -37.80
N GLU A 57 -30.84 -2.80 -38.22
CA GLU A 57 -30.69 -4.27 -38.15
C GLU A 57 -29.70 -4.83 -39.17
N ASN A 58 -29.53 -4.16 -40.32
CA ASN A 58 -28.68 -4.64 -41.41
C ASN A 58 -27.32 -3.91 -41.49
N ASP A 59 -26.98 -3.10 -40.49
CA ASP A 59 -25.72 -2.34 -40.40
C ASP A 59 -25.37 -1.59 -41.71
N LYS A 60 -26.37 -0.97 -42.34
CA LYS A 60 -26.17 -0.25 -43.59
C LYS A 60 -25.38 1.03 -43.31
N ASP A 61 -24.17 1.13 -43.86
CA ASP A 61 -23.31 2.30 -43.67
C ASP A 61 -23.37 3.31 -44.83
N ASN A 62 -24.02 2.93 -45.93
CA ASN A 62 -24.26 3.78 -47.09
C ASN A 62 -25.75 3.87 -47.44
N ALA A 63 -26.20 5.10 -47.72
CA ALA A 63 -27.54 5.40 -48.17
C ALA A 63 -27.75 5.10 -49.66
N ASP A 64 -26.70 5.15 -50.48
CA ASP A 64 -26.81 5.19 -51.94
C ASP A 64 -27.46 3.93 -52.52
N GLU A 65 -27.05 2.73 -52.06
CA GLU A 65 -27.64 1.47 -52.52
C GLU A 65 -29.14 1.42 -52.24
N LEU A 66 -29.53 1.77 -51.01
CA LEU A 66 -30.92 1.71 -50.60
C LEU A 66 -31.77 2.75 -51.34
N ILE A 67 -31.22 3.95 -51.53
CA ILE A 67 -31.86 5.01 -52.31
C ILE A 67 -32.03 4.59 -53.77
N ALA A 68 -31.02 3.96 -54.39
CA ALA A 68 -31.09 3.49 -55.77
C ALA A 68 -32.25 2.51 -55.98
N LEU A 69 -32.48 1.58 -55.06
CA LEU A 69 -33.65 0.68 -55.12
C LEU A 69 -34.99 1.42 -55.07
N PHE A 70 -35.10 2.44 -54.23
CA PHE A 70 -36.32 3.27 -54.18
C PHE A 70 -36.46 4.14 -55.43
N ASP A 71 -35.37 4.69 -55.95
CA ASP A 71 -35.35 5.46 -57.20
C ASP A 71 -35.76 4.61 -58.40
N GLU A 72 -35.31 3.35 -58.46
CA GLU A 72 -35.74 2.36 -59.46
C GLU A 72 -37.24 2.06 -59.35
N SER A 73 -37.76 1.89 -58.13
CA SER A 73 -39.20 1.68 -57.91
C SER A 73 -40.04 2.89 -58.35
N GLN A 74 -39.53 4.11 -58.15
CA GLN A 74 -40.14 5.33 -58.66
C GLN A 74 -40.12 5.35 -60.20
N ALA A 75 -38.99 5.04 -60.83
CA ALA A 75 -38.87 5.00 -62.28
C ALA A 75 -39.80 3.94 -62.92
N ILE A 76 -40.00 2.79 -62.26
CA ILE A 76 -40.97 1.77 -62.71
C ILE A 76 -42.39 2.35 -62.76
N PHE A 77 -42.76 3.13 -61.75
CA PHE A 77 -44.05 3.78 -61.67
C PHE A 77 -44.22 4.86 -62.73
N GLU A 78 -43.26 5.78 -62.85
CA GLU A 78 -43.30 6.88 -63.83
C GLU A 78 -43.40 6.36 -65.27
N ASN A 79 -42.64 5.32 -65.61
CA ASN A 79 -42.70 4.68 -66.93
C ASN A 79 -44.02 3.93 -67.21
N SER A 80 -44.89 3.76 -66.21
CA SER A 80 -46.20 3.11 -66.36
C SER A 80 -47.35 4.10 -66.57
N LEU A 81 -47.09 5.40 -66.39
CA LEU A 81 -48.09 6.45 -66.49
C LEU A 81 -48.53 6.66 -67.95
N LYS A 82 -49.84 6.81 -68.15
CA LYS A 82 -50.41 7.25 -69.43
C LYS A 82 -50.39 8.77 -69.53
N GLU A 83 -50.38 9.28 -70.75
CA GLU A 83 -50.44 10.71 -71.03
C GLU A 83 -51.67 11.34 -70.35
N GLY A 84 -51.43 12.31 -69.45
CA GLY A 84 -52.48 12.98 -68.66
C GLY A 84 -52.76 12.40 -67.26
N GLU A 85 -52.18 11.26 -66.87
CA GLU A 85 -52.23 10.80 -65.47
C GLU A 85 -51.26 11.61 -64.59
N SER A 86 -51.71 12.04 -63.42
CA SER A 86 -50.89 12.80 -62.45
C SER A 86 -51.15 12.30 -61.03
N TYR A 87 -50.06 12.05 -60.29
CA TYR A 87 -50.04 11.55 -58.91
C TYR A 87 -49.18 12.49 -58.06
N PRO A 88 -49.74 13.63 -57.60
CA PRO A 88 -48.97 14.75 -57.05
C PRO A 88 -48.27 14.46 -55.72
N ASN A 89 -48.67 13.41 -54.99
CA ASN A 89 -48.09 13.07 -53.68
C ASN A 89 -46.89 12.13 -53.78
N ILE A 90 -46.65 11.49 -54.94
CA ILE A 90 -45.60 10.49 -55.12
C ILE A 90 -44.19 11.08 -55.00
N ASP A 91 -43.94 12.23 -55.63
CA ASP A 91 -42.64 12.90 -55.51
C ASP A 91 -42.33 13.27 -54.07
N SER A 92 -43.32 13.78 -53.34
CA SER A 92 -43.21 14.10 -51.92
C SER A 92 -42.90 12.84 -51.09
N PHE A 93 -43.58 11.73 -51.38
CA PHE A 93 -43.38 10.45 -50.72
C PHE A 93 -41.95 9.92 -50.90
N PHE A 94 -41.44 9.87 -52.13
CA PHE A 94 -40.07 9.41 -52.40
C PHE A 94 -39.00 10.37 -51.85
N ASN A 95 -39.23 11.68 -51.93
CA ASN A 95 -38.34 12.67 -51.28
C ASN A 95 -38.29 12.47 -49.76
N SER A 96 -39.42 12.13 -49.15
CA SER A 96 -39.49 11.77 -47.73
C SER A 96 -38.66 10.52 -47.43
N ILE A 97 -38.81 9.46 -48.23
CA ILE A 97 -38.02 8.21 -48.09
C ILE A 97 -36.52 8.51 -48.18
N ARG A 98 -36.05 9.21 -49.22
CA ARG A 98 -34.64 9.56 -49.40
C ARG A 98 -34.09 10.32 -48.19
N ARG A 99 -34.85 11.29 -47.69
CA ARG A 99 -34.48 12.08 -46.50
C ARG A 99 -34.39 11.19 -45.27
N HIS A 100 -35.34 10.30 -45.05
CA HIS A 100 -35.37 9.40 -43.91
C HIS A 100 -34.20 8.40 -43.94
N ILE A 101 -33.90 7.82 -45.10
CA ILE A 101 -32.74 6.92 -45.26
C ILE A 101 -31.45 7.66 -44.90
N LYS A 102 -31.20 8.84 -45.50
CA LYS A 102 -29.99 9.63 -45.21
C LYS A 102 -29.87 9.96 -43.73
N LEU A 103 -30.99 10.39 -43.12
CA LEU A 103 -31.02 10.74 -41.71
C LEU A 103 -30.74 9.53 -40.80
N ALA A 104 -31.37 8.38 -41.05
CA ALA A 104 -31.20 7.17 -40.27
C ALA A 104 -29.76 6.63 -40.34
N ILE A 105 -29.12 6.68 -41.52
CA ILE A 105 -27.71 6.30 -41.69
C ILE A 105 -26.79 7.23 -40.87
N ILE A 106 -27.02 8.55 -40.91
CA ILE A 106 -26.25 9.51 -40.11
C ILE A 106 -26.45 9.24 -38.61
N GLN A 107 -27.68 8.99 -38.17
CA GLN A 107 -28.01 8.69 -36.77
C GLN A 107 -27.32 7.41 -36.31
N GLN A 108 -27.38 6.33 -37.09
CA GLN A 108 -26.70 5.07 -36.78
C GLN A 108 -25.20 5.28 -36.61
N LYS A 109 -24.56 6.02 -37.51
CA LYS A 109 -23.11 6.33 -37.42
C LYS A 109 -22.77 7.04 -36.12
N HIS A 110 -23.55 8.06 -35.73
CA HIS A 110 -23.33 8.78 -34.49
C HIS A 110 -23.55 7.90 -33.26
N ILE A 111 -24.57 7.05 -33.24
CA ILE A 111 -24.87 6.13 -32.14
C ILE A 111 -23.78 5.06 -32.00
N VAL A 112 -23.33 4.47 -33.10
CA VAL A 112 -22.24 3.47 -33.09
C VAL A 112 -20.93 4.11 -32.63
N ALA A 113 -20.63 5.33 -33.07
CA ALA A 113 -19.44 6.06 -32.63
C ALA A 113 -19.48 6.37 -31.13
N SER A 114 -20.59 6.90 -30.62
CA SER A 114 -20.74 7.21 -29.19
C SER A 114 -20.76 5.95 -28.32
N SER A 115 -21.36 4.86 -28.79
CA SER A 115 -21.33 3.56 -28.11
C SER A 115 -19.92 2.99 -28.02
N LYS A 116 -19.12 3.09 -29.11
CA LYS A 116 -17.71 2.68 -29.10
C LYS A 116 -16.87 3.52 -28.14
N GLU A 117 -17.13 4.82 -28.05
CA GLU A 117 -16.45 5.70 -27.10
C GLU A 117 -16.83 5.35 -25.65
N ALA A 118 -18.11 5.13 -25.38
CA ALA A 118 -18.60 4.69 -24.08
C ALA A 118 -17.98 3.35 -23.64
N LEU A 119 -17.84 2.39 -24.57
CA LEU A 119 -17.17 1.12 -24.30
C LEU A 119 -15.70 1.33 -23.90
N LYS A 120 -14.94 2.16 -24.63
CA LYS A 120 -13.55 2.47 -24.28
C LYS A 120 -13.43 3.12 -22.90
N ILE A 121 -14.32 4.06 -22.58
CA ILE A 121 -14.36 4.70 -21.26
C ILE A 121 -14.65 3.65 -20.17
N SER A 122 -15.59 2.73 -20.43
CA SER A 122 -15.93 1.65 -19.50
C SER A 122 -14.75 0.69 -19.27
N GLU A 123 -14.06 0.28 -20.33
CA GLU A 123 -12.86 -0.58 -20.25
C GLU A 123 -11.73 0.10 -19.46
N GLU A 124 -11.52 1.39 -19.67
CA GLU A 124 -10.52 2.15 -18.92
C GLU A 124 -10.91 2.31 -17.44
N ALA A 125 -12.19 2.56 -17.15
CA ALA A 125 -12.71 2.61 -15.79
C ALA A 125 -12.53 1.27 -15.06
N GLU A 126 -12.84 0.14 -15.71
CA GLU A 126 -12.64 -1.20 -15.15
C GLU A 126 -11.16 -1.47 -14.84
N LYS A 127 -10.26 -1.11 -15.75
CA LYS A 127 -8.82 -1.22 -15.54
C LYS A 127 -8.35 -0.39 -14.34
N ASN A 128 -8.85 0.84 -14.19
CA ASN A 128 -8.51 1.73 -13.08
C ASN A 128 -9.04 1.19 -11.74
N ILE A 129 -10.25 0.60 -11.73
CA ILE A 129 -10.83 -0.06 -10.56
C ILE A 129 -9.94 -1.24 -10.13
N ASN A 130 -9.58 -2.12 -11.06
CA ASN A 130 -8.73 -3.27 -10.77
C ASN A 130 -7.36 -2.86 -10.20
N GLN A 131 -6.73 -1.82 -10.77
CA GLN A 131 -5.48 -1.27 -10.23
C GLN A 131 -5.65 -0.66 -8.82
N THR A 132 -6.80 -0.07 -8.55
CA THR A 132 -7.11 0.52 -7.23
C THR A 132 -7.34 -0.58 -6.19
N GLU A 133 -8.04 -1.66 -6.54
CA GLU A 133 -8.21 -2.81 -5.65
C GLU A 133 -6.86 -3.46 -5.29
N GLU A 134 -5.94 -3.61 -6.24
CA GLU A 134 -4.61 -4.12 -5.95
C GLU A 134 -3.82 -3.21 -4.98
N LYS A 135 -3.95 -1.88 -5.13
CA LYS A 135 -3.33 -0.92 -4.21
C LYS A 135 -3.95 -1.02 -2.82
N ILE A 136 -5.27 -1.17 -2.70
CA ILE A 136 -5.96 -1.37 -1.42
C ILE A 136 -5.47 -2.63 -0.73
N LYS A 137 -5.40 -3.77 -1.44
CA LYS A 137 -4.87 -5.04 -0.88
C LYS A 137 -3.43 -4.89 -0.36
N LYS A 138 -2.58 -4.12 -1.05
CA LYS A 138 -1.22 -3.81 -0.59
C LYS A 138 -1.24 -2.95 0.67
N LEU A 139 -2.05 -1.90 0.70
CA LEU A 139 -2.21 -1.02 1.86
C LEU A 139 -2.71 -1.78 3.09
N GLU A 140 -3.69 -2.67 2.96
CA GLU A 140 -4.18 -3.52 4.04
C GLU A 140 -3.06 -4.42 4.60
N LYS A 141 -2.25 -5.01 3.72
CA LYS A 141 -1.10 -5.84 4.13
C LYS A 141 -0.06 -5.01 4.88
N ASP A 142 0.21 -3.80 4.44
CA ASP A 142 1.20 -2.92 5.08
C ASP A 142 0.68 -2.37 6.42
N LEU A 143 -0.62 -2.07 6.53
CA LEU A 143 -1.28 -1.72 7.80
C LEU A 143 -1.18 -2.85 8.82
N ASN A 144 -1.47 -4.09 8.41
CA ASN A 144 -1.36 -5.26 9.30
C ASN A 144 0.07 -5.45 9.83
N LYS A 145 1.08 -5.25 8.99
CA LYS A 145 2.50 -5.29 9.41
C LYS A 145 2.85 -4.15 10.37
N ALA A 146 2.34 -2.94 10.11
CA ALA A 146 2.56 -1.80 10.98
C ALA A 146 1.94 -2.05 12.36
N GLU A 147 0.73 -2.60 12.42
CA GLU A 147 0.05 -2.96 13.67
C GLU A 147 0.83 -4.02 14.45
N GLU A 148 1.34 -5.06 13.77
CA GLU A 148 2.19 -6.08 14.39
C GLU A 148 3.49 -5.47 14.96
N THR A 149 4.11 -4.56 14.21
CA THR A 149 5.32 -3.85 14.64
C THR A 149 5.04 -2.99 15.89
N ILE A 150 3.90 -2.30 15.93
CA ILE A 150 3.47 -1.51 17.09
C ILE A 150 3.26 -2.41 18.30
N LYS A 151 2.53 -3.53 18.15
CA LYS A 151 2.32 -4.52 19.23
C LYS A 151 3.64 -5.07 19.77
N ASN A 152 4.61 -5.33 18.89
CA ASN A 152 5.94 -5.79 19.29
C ASN A 152 6.72 -4.68 20.03
N MET A 153 6.64 -3.42 19.57
CA MET A 153 7.25 -2.28 20.27
C MET A 153 6.63 -2.07 21.66
N GLU A 154 5.32 -2.19 21.81
CA GLU A 154 4.64 -2.06 23.12
C GLU A 154 5.11 -3.14 24.11
N LYS A 155 5.24 -4.39 23.65
CA LYS A 155 5.78 -5.49 24.47
C LYS A 155 7.22 -5.20 24.91
N ILE A 156 8.07 -4.77 23.98
CA ILE A 156 9.47 -4.42 24.27
C ILE A 156 9.53 -3.25 25.26
N LYS A 157 8.73 -2.20 25.04
CA LYS A 157 8.64 -1.04 25.93
C LYS A 157 8.29 -1.48 27.36
N GLY A 158 7.27 -2.33 27.51
CA GLY A 158 6.88 -2.88 28.82
C GLY A 158 8.02 -3.62 29.53
N SER A 159 8.70 -4.53 28.82
CA SER A 159 9.84 -5.28 29.37
C SER A 159 10.97 -4.36 29.82
N ILE A 160 11.32 -3.38 28.97
CA ILE A 160 12.41 -2.44 29.24
C ILE A 160 12.15 -1.62 30.50
N TYR A 161 10.93 -1.11 30.72
CA TYR A 161 10.62 -0.34 31.94
C TYR A 161 10.73 -1.20 33.20
N THR A 162 10.23 -2.44 33.17
CA THR A 162 10.36 -3.36 34.30
C THR A 162 11.82 -3.70 34.59
N GLU A 163 12.62 -3.94 33.56
CA GLU A 163 14.07 -4.17 33.67
C GLU A 163 14.79 -2.94 34.26
N PHE A 164 14.47 -1.72 33.80
CA PHE A 164 15.05 -0.50 34.35
C PHE A 164 14.70 -0.29 35.83
N ILE A 165 13.44 -0.54 36.22
CA ILE A 165 13.01 -0.45 37.63
C ILE A 165 13.77 -1.47 38.49
N ALA A 166 13.90 -2.71 38.01
CA ALA A 166 14.64 -3.74 38.72
C ALA A 166 16.12 -3.38 38.88
N ILE A 167 16.76 -2.88 37.81
CA ILE A 167 18.15 -2.41 37.84
C ILE A 167 18.31 -1.24 38.81
N LEU A 168 17.43 -0.24 38.76
CA LEU A 168 17.44 0.90 39.68
C LEU A 168 17.28 0.45 41.14
N GLY A 169 16.36 -0.48 41.41
CA GLY A 169 16.15 -1.04 42.75
C GLY A 169 17.39 -1.73 43.31
N ILE A 170 18.06 -2.55 42.49
CA ILE A 170 19.33 -3.19 42.88
C ILE A 170 20.40 -2.12 43.12
N PHE A 171 20.59 -1.17 42.20
CA PHE A 171 21.59 -0.11 42.38
C PHE A 171 21.35 0.75 43.62
N SER A 172 20.10 1.12 43.92
CA SER A 172 19.76 1.86 45.14
C SER A 172 20.11 1.07 46.41
N ALA A 173 19.76 -0.22 46.47
CA ALA A 173 20.12 -1.07 47.60
C ALA A 173 21.64 -1.19 47.78
N LEU A 174 22.39 -1.30 46.67
CA LEU A 174 23.85 -1.33 46.71
C LEU A 174 24.44 0.00 47.19
N ILE A 175 23.95 1.13 46.69
CA ILE A 175 24.43 2.46 47.10
C ILE A 175 24.16 2.70 48.59
N PHE A 176 22.95 2.37 49.08
CA PHE A 176 22.63 2.51 50.50
C PHE A 176 23.47 1.57 51.37
N GLY A 177 23.68 0.32 50.94
CA GLY A 177 24.57 -0.61 51.63
C GLY A 177 26.02 -0.14 51.66
N LEU A 178 26.53 0.39 50.55
CA LEU A 178 27.90 0.91 50.44
C LEU A 178 28.10 2.16 51.29
N PHE A 179 27.20 3.15 51.22
CA PHE A 179 27.33 4.36 52.03
C PHE A 179 27.12 4.09 53.52
N GLY A 180 26.17 3.21 53.89
CA GLY A 180 25.99 2.79 55.28
C GLY A 180 27.20 2.00 55.82
N GLY A 181 27.73 1.07 55.03
CA GLY A 181 28.92 0.30 55.38
C GLY A 181 30.19 1.16 55.45
N PHE A 182 30.35 2.10 54.52
CA PHE A 182 31.49 3.02 54.49
C PHE A 182 31.48 3.99 55.67
N ASP A 183 30.32 4.53 56.06
CA ASP A 183 30.20 5.40 57.24
C ASP A 183 30.58 4.66 58.53
N GLY A 184 30.07 3.44 58.73
CA GLY A 184 30.41 2.62 59.90
C GLY A 184 31.90 2.26 59.95
N LEU A 185 32.47 1.90 58.81
CA LEU A 185 33.88 1.55 58.66
C LEU A 185 34.80 2.75 58.87
N SER A 186 34.46 3.92 58.31
CA SER A 186 35.19 5.17 58.49
C SER A 186 35.27 5.54 59.97
N LYS A 187 34.16 5.44 60.70
CA LYS A 187 34.11 5.68 62.16
C LYS A 187 34.99 4.69 62.94
N ALA A 188 34.98 3.41 62.58
CA ALA A 188 35.83 2.41 63.21
C ALA A 188 37.33 2.67 62.98
N ILE A 189 37.72 3.05 61.76
CA ILE A 189 39.11 3.38 61.42
C ILE A 189 39.56 4.64 62.18
N VAL A 190 38.75 5.70 62.22
CA VAL A 190 39.08 6.94 62.95
C VAL A 190 39.20 6.69 64.45
N SER A 191 38.36 5.83 65.02
CA SER A 191 38.48 5.45 66.43
C SER A 191 39.79 4.72 66.73
N LEU A 192 40.30 3.92 65.77
CA LEU A 192 41.49 3.09 65.94
C LEU A 192 42.79 3.83 65.59
N SER A 193 42.74 4.78 64.63
CA SER A 193 43.90 5.54 64.16
C SER A 193 44.49 6.47 65.21
N SER A 194 43.70 6.88 66.21
CA SER A 194 44.17 7.73 67.32
C SER A 194 45.27 7.12 68.19
N LYS A 195 45.50 5.78 68.10
CA LYS A 195 46.49 5.05 68.90
C LYS A 195 47.63 4.42 68.10
N TRP A 196 47.59 4.44 66.77
CA TRP A 196 48.45 3.59 65.92
C TRP A 196 49.38 4.41 65.03
N SER A 197 50.54 3.86 64.67
CA SER A 197 51.51 4.49 63.75
C SER A 197 50.94 4.62 62.34
N MET A 198 51.46 5.59 61.58
CA MET A 198 50.96 5.92 60.22
C MET A 198 51.02 4.70 59.28
N GLY A 199 52.05 3.87 59.42
CA GLY A 199 52.19 2.61 58.67
C GLY A 199 51.01 1.65 58.87
N LYS A 200 50.61 1.38 60.13
CA LYS A 200 49.50 0.46 60.44
C LYS A 200 48.15 0.93 59.87
N VAL A 201 47.90 2.24 59.91
CA VAL A 201 46.68 2.84 59.37
C VAL A 201 46.63 2.68 57.85
N LEU A 202 47.77 2.84 57.16
CA LEU A 202 47.88 2.66 55.71
C LEU A 202 47.68 1.19 55.30
N THR A 203 48.26 0.25 56.06
CA THR A 203 48.11 -1.21 55.83
C THR A 203 46.66 -1.67 56.00
N ILE A 204 45.97 -1.22 57.06
CA ILE A 204 44.56 -1.59 57.28
C ILE A 204 43.62 -0.94 56.27
N SER A 205 43.80 0.34 55.99
CA SER A 205 42.94 1.07 55.04
C SER A 205 43.03 0.53 53.62
N SER A 206 44.23 0.15 53.15
CA SER A 206 44.42 -0.47 51.84
C SER A 206 43.77 -1.84 51.74
N GLY A 207 43.86 -2.68 52.78
CA GLY A 207 43.19 -3.99 52.83
C GLY A 207 41.66 -3.87 52.78
N ILE A 208 41.10 -2.91 53.53
CA ILE A 208 39.67 -2.62 53.53
C ILE A 208 39.18 -2.11 52.17
N MET A 209 39.92 -1.19 51.53
CA MET A 209 39.58 -0.66 50.20
C MET A 209 39.68 -1.72 49.10
N LEU A 210 40.64 -2.65 49.21
CA LEU A 210 40.74 -3.80 48.32
C LEU A 210 39.51 -4.71 48.47
N CYS A 211 39.09 -5.00 49.70
CA CYS A 211 37.89 -5.79 49.98
C CYS A 211 36.62 -5.13 49.41
N LEU A 212 36.45 -3.82 49.61
CA LEU A 212 35.32 -3.07 49.08
C LEU A 212 35.29 -3.06 47.54
N THR A 213 36.46 -2.88 46.91
CA THR A 213 36.57 -2.90 45.44
C THR A 213 36.17 -4.26 44.87
N LEU A 214 36.59 -5.36 45.51
CA LEU A 214 36.20 -6.71 45.12
C LEU A 214 34.70 -6.95 45.30
N LEU A 215 34.12 -6.45 46.39
CA LEU A 215 32.68 -6.53 46.65
C LEU A 215 31.88 -5.79 45.58
N ILE A 216 32.23 -4.55 45.27
CA ILE A 216 31.60 -3.76 44.19
C ILE A 216 31.70 -4.48 42.85
N PHE A 217 32.87 -5.03 42.53
CA PHE A 217 33.04 -5.77 41.28
C PHE A 217 32.20 -7.05 41.23
N ALA A 218 32.11 -7.80 42.34
CA ALA A 218 31.26 -8.99 42.43
C ALA A 218 29.77 -8.64 42.22
N LEU A 219 29.32 -7.53 42.79
CA LEU A 219 27.96 -7.02 42.61
C LEU A 219 27.69 -6.59 41.16
N LEU A 220 28.60 -5.83 40.55
CA LEU A 220 28.50 -5.44 39.15
C LEU A 220 28.47 -6.69 38.24
N GLN A 221 29.29 -7.70 38.53
CA GLN A 221 29.30 -8.96 37.80
C GLN A 221 28.01 -9.75 37.98
N TRP A 222 27.37 -9.68 39.15
CA TRP A 222 26.09 -10.30 39.42
C TRP A 222 24.95 -9.60 38.66
N VAL A 223 24.93 -8.26 38.68
CA VAL A 223 24.02 -7.43 37.86
C VAL A 223 24.19 -7.71 36.37
N ALA A 224 25.43 -7.86 35.91
CA ALA A 224 25.73 -8.22 34.51
C ALA A 224 25.13 -9.58 34.13
N ARG A 225 25.23 -10.58 35.02
CA ARG A 225 24.61 -11.89 34.79
C ARG A 225 23.08 -11.79 34.73
N ILE A 226 22.45 -11.03 35.63
CA ILE A 226 20.98 -10.87 35.65
C ILE A 226 20.48 -10.12 34.42
N THR A 227 21.21 -9.09 33.98
CA THR A 227 20.87 -8.29 32.78
C THR A 227 21.26 -8.97 31.46
N GLY A 228 21.81 -10.19 31.51
CA GLY A 228 22.24 -10.94 30.32
C GLY A 228 23.41 -10.31 29.57
N ARG A 229 24.09 -9.30 30.15
CA ARG A 229 25.21 -8.59 29.54
C ARG A 229 26.53 -9.08 30.12
N LYS A 230 27.54 -9.30 29.28
CA LYS A 230 28.89 -9.69 29.77
C LYS A 230 29.71 -8.42 30.03
N LEU A 231 30.00 -8.11 31.30
CA LEU A 231 30.99 -7.08 31.66
C LEU A 231 32.38 -7.58 31.30
N THR A 232 32.82 -7.31 30.08
CA THR A 232 34.15 -7.68 29.61
C THR A 232 34.80 -6.49 28.92
N SER A 233 36.06 -6.21 29.23
CA SER A 233 36.84 -5.14 28.57
C SER A 233 37.31 -5.53 27.17
N CYS A 234 36.86 -6.67 26.63
CA CYS A 234 37.18 -7.15 25.30
C CYS A 234 35.99 -6.98 24.35
N ASP A 235 36.25 -6.52 23.13
CA ASP A 235 35.24 -6.30 22.08
C ASP A 235 34.72 -7.60 21.43
N CYS A 236 35.04 -8.78 21.95
CA CYS A 236 34.68 -10.09 21.34
C CYS A 236 33.18 -10.30 21.14
N TYR A 237 32.34 -9.57 21.88
CA TYR A 237 30.89 -9.65 21.75
C TYR A 237 30.34 -8.99 20.47
N LYS A 238 31.13 -8.15 19.78
CA LYS A 238 30.75 -7.54 18.50
C LYS A 238 30.79 -8.53 17.32
N GLU A 239 31.47 -9.67 17.47
CA GLU A 239 31.67 -10.65 16.38
C GLU A 239 30.95 -11.99 16.59
N GLY A 240 30.12 -12.14 17.64
CA GLY A 240 29.35 -13.36 17.88
C GLY A 240 30.18 -14.61 18.26
N LYS A 241 31.46 -14.44 18.66
CA LYS A 241 32.36 -15.55 19.04
C LYS A 241 32.42 -15.72 20.57
N GLU A 242 32.59 -16.97 21.02
CA GLU A 242 32.89 -17.25 22.42
C GLU A 242 34.26 -16.67 22.80
N CYS A 243 34.31 -15.92 23.92
CA CYS A 243 35.54 -15.23 24.33
C CYS A 243 36.50 -16.23 25.00
N THR A 244 37.57 -16.60 24.30
CA THR A 244 38.63 -17.52 24.76
C THR A 244 39.79 -16.83 25.48
N HIS A 245 39.65 -15.54 25.82
CA HIS A 245 40.71 -14.79 26.47
C HIS A 245 40.90 -15.19 27.94
N SER A 246 42.16 -15.25 28.38
CA SER A 246 42.53 -15.42 29.79
C SER A 246 41.88 -14.34 30.68
N LEU A 247 41.52 -14.72 31.92
CA LEU A 247 40.84 -13.89 32.91
C LEU A 247 41.51 -12.51 33.09
N PHE A 248 42.84 -12.46 32.94
CA PHE A 248 43.64 -11.23 33.03
C PHE A 248 43.31 -10.20 31.94
N ARG A 249 43.12 -10.65 30.69
CA ARG A 249 42.80 -9.77 29.56
C ARG A 249 41.31 -9.39 29.54
N ARG A 250 40.47 -10.23 30.14
CA ARG A 250 39.02 -10.02 30.27
C ARG A 250 38.65 -8.90 31.26
N HIS A 251 39.40 -8.78 32.35
CA HIS A 251 39.18 -7.80 33.44
C HIS A 251 40.43 -6.95 33.72
N ARG A 252 41.05 -6.40 32.66
CA ARG A 252 42.30 -5.62 32.74
C ARG A 252 42.26 -4.50 33.79
N THR A 253 41.13 -3.80 33.92
CA THR A 253 40.96 -2.69 34.86
C THR A 253 40.94 -3.14 36.31
N LEU A 254 40.31 -4.29 36.62
CA LEU A 254 40.31 -4.86 37.96
C LEU A 254 41.73 -5.24 38.41
N PHE A 255 42.46 -5.94 37.54
CA PHE A 255 43.83 -6.36 37.86
C PHE A 255 44.77 -5.18 38.09
N SER A 256 44.61 -4.10 37.30
CA SER A 256 45.34 -2.84 37.51
C SER A 256 45.07 -2.22 38.88
N ILE A 257 43.80 -2.22 39.34
CA ILE A 257 43.41 -1.65 40.63
C ILE A 257 43.90 -2.52 41.79
N ILE A 258 43.76 -3.86 41.70
CA ILE A 258 44.26 -4.79 42.72
C ILE A 258 45.78 -4.66 42.88
N PHE A 259 46.52 -4.57 41.78
CA PHE A 259 47.98 -4.41 41.83
C PHE A 259 48.39 -3.10 42.52
N SER A 260 47.67 -2.00 42.25
CA SER A 260 47.88 -0.71 42.91
C SER A 260 47.68 -0.80 44.44
N PHE A 261 46.60 -1.46 44.90
CA PHE A 261 46.34 -1.63 46.33
C PHE A 261 47.36 -2.54 47.02
N ILE A 262 47.82 -3.61 46.37
CA ILE A 262 48.88 -4.48 46.89
C ILE A 262 50.18 -3.70 47.04
N PHE A 263 50.51 -2.83 46.07
CA PHE A 263 51.70 -1.97 46.17
C PHE A 263 51.64 -1.02 47.36
N VAL A 264 50.48 -0.37 47.58
CA VAL A 264 50.26 0.51 48.75
C VAL A 264 50.36 -0.26 50.07
N PHE A 265 49.86 -1.50 50.11
CA PHE A 265 49.95 -2.37 51.28
C PHE A 265 51.43 -2.67 51.64
N ILE A 266 52.25 -3.04 50.66
CA ILE A 266 53.68 -3.31 50.86
C ILE A 266 54.41 -2.04 51.33
N LEU A 267 54.07 -0.87 50.77
CA LEU A 267 54.63 0.39 51.23
C LEU A 267 54.24 0.70 52.68
N GLY A 268 53.01 0.38 53.09
CA GLY A 268 52.55 0.53 54.47
C GLY A 268 53.36 -0.30 55.47
N GLU A 269 53.57 -1.59 55.17
CA GLU A 269 54.42 -2.47 55.99
C GLU A 269 55.88 -2.02 56.00
N TYR A 270 56.41 -1.53 54.88
CA TYR A 270 57.77 -1.01 54.80
C TYR A 270 57.97 0.23 55.68
N ILE A 271 57.02 1.17 55.65
CA ILE A 271 57.03 2.37 56.50
C ILE A 271 56.95 1.97 57.98
N GLU A 272 56.08 1.02 58.33
CA GLU A 272 55.96 0.53 59.71
C GLU A 272 57.24 -0.15 60.19
N SER A 273 57.85 -1.00 59.36
CA SER A 273 59.12 -1.65 59.69
C SER A 273 60.24 -0.63 59.85
N TYR A 274 60.27 0.43 59.03
CA TYR A 274 61.24 1.50 59.14
C TYR A 274 61.05 2.33 60.43
N GLU A 275 59.80 2.70 60.75
CA GLU A 275 59.47 3.39 62.01
C GLU A 275 59.81 2.56 63.25
N ASN A 276 59.63 1.24 63.19
CA ASN A 276 59.94 0.32 64.28
C ASN A 276 61.45 0.10 64.47
N ILE A 277 62.24 0.09 63.39
CA ILE A 277 63.71 -0.07 63.42
C ILE A 277 64.41 1.21 63.90
N TYR A 278 63.92 2.39 63.52
CA TYR A 278 64.52 3.69 63.87
C TYR A 278 63.92 4.35 65.12
N GLY A 279 62.98 3.70 65.81
CA GLY A 279 62.54 4.08 67.16
C GLY A 279 61.96 5.49 67.26
N ILE A 280 61.04 5.86 66.36
CA ILE A 280 60.42 7.21 66.35
C ILE A 280 59.09 7.27 67.14
N TYR A 281 58.84 6.30 68.04
CA TYR A 281 57.80 6.42 69.07
C TYR A 281 58.33 5.93 70.43
N PRO A 282 58.32 6.78 71.49
CA PRO A 282 58.66 6.34 72.83
C PRO A 282 57.54 5.47 73.41
N TRP A 283 57.92 4.50 74.24
CA TRP A 283 57.01 3.75 75.09
C TRP A 283 56.18 4.71 75.96
N CYS A 284 54.86 4.79 75.71
CA CYS A 284 53.73 5.00 76.63
C CYS A 284 52.52 5.57 75.88
#